data_AF-A0A438JF75-F1
#
_entry.id   AF-A0A438JF75-F1
#
_cell.length_a   1.000
_cell.length_b   1.000
_cell.length_c   1.000
_cell.angle_alpha   90.00
_cell.angle_beta   90.00
_cell.angle_gamma   90.00
#
_symmetry.space_group_name_H-M   'P 1'
#
loop_
_entity.id
_entity.type
_entity.pdbx_description
1 polymer ?
#
loop_
_entity_poly.entity_id
_entity_poly.type
_entity_poly.pdbx_seq_one_letter_code
_entity_poly.pdbx_strand_id
1 'polypeptide(L)' 'MRESFQMREGDMEEEDRLRDALKFANACGALTVMERGAIPALPSREAVLNAMLKLVT' A
#
# COMPACT_ATOMS: atom_id res chain seq x y z
N MET A 1 -7.43 -12.14 28.41
CA MET A 1 -6.83 -10.82 28.15
C MET A 1 -7.41 -10.29 26.85
N ARG A 2 -8.64 -9.75 26.88
CA ARG A 2 -9.16 -8.93 25.77
C ARG A 2 -9.00 -7.51 26.27
N GLU A 3 -7.93 -6.86 25.87
CA GLU A 3 -7.85 -5.43 26.04
C GLU A 3 -8.95 -4.83 25.18
N SER A 4 -9.91 -4.18 25.84
CA SER A 4 -10.97 -3.43 25.18
C SER A 4 -10.30 -2.27 24.44
N PHE A 5 -10.05 -2.44 23.15
CA PHE A 5 -9.48 -1.40 22.31
C PHE A 5 -10.49 -0.26 22.22
N GLN A 6 -10.30 0.78 23.03
CA GLN A 6 -11.03 2.04 22.88
C GLN A 6 -10.44 2.77 21.68
N MET A 7 -11.06 2.60 20.51
CA MET A 7 -10.76 3.35 19.30
C MET A 7 -10.94 4.85 19.57
N ARG A 8 -9.87 5.63 19.45
CA ARG A 8 -9.92 7.10 19.44
C ARG A 8 -10.00 7.60 18.00
N GLU A 9 -10.56 8.79 17.79
CA GLU A 9 -10.64 9.44 16.46
C GLU A 9 -9.29 9.46 15.71
N GLY A 10 -8.18 9.69 16.43
CA GLY A 10 -6.83 9.66 15.84
C GLY A 10 -6.38 8.26 15.38
N ASP A 11 -6.91 7.19 15.98
CA ASP A 11 -6.57 5.81 15.63
C ASP A 11 -7.15 5.43 14.26
N MET A 12 -8.33 5.97 13.92
CA MET A 12 -8.98 5.76 12.62
C MET A 12 -8.21 6.45 11.48
N GLU A 13 -7.77 7.70 11.69
CA GLU A 13 -6.92 8.39 10.71
C GLU A 13 -5.58 7.67 10.51
N GLU A 14 -4.99 7.11 11.58
CA GLU A 14 -3.79 6.29 11.48
C GLU A 14 -4.04 5.00 10.71
N GLU A 15 -5.18 4.34 10.96
CA GLU A 15 -5.59 3.14 10.25
C GLU A 15 -5.75 3.39 8.75
N ASP A 16 -6.42 4.47 8.36
CA ASP A 16 -6.63 4.82 6.95
C ASP A 16 -5.31 5.13 6.24
N ARG A 17 -4.44 5.93 6.87
CA ARG A 17 -3.09 6.19 6.34
C ARG A 17 -2.26 4.90 6.22
N LEU A 18 -2.37 4.01 7.21
CA LEU A 18 -1.69 2.71 7.18
C LEU A 18 -2.21 1.84 6.05
N ARG A 19 -3.54 1.76 5.86
CA ARG A 19 -4.16 1.02 4.75
C ARG A 19 -3.68 1.53 3.41
N ASP A 20 -3.58 2.85 3.23
CA ASP A 20 -3.12 3.42 1.97
C ASP A 20 -1.63 3.17 1.72
N ALA A 21 -0.79 3.25 2.76
CA ALA A 21 0.61 2.85 2.68
C ALA A 21 0.76 1.37 2.30
N LEU A 22 -0.03 0.49 2.90
CA LEU A 22 -0.04 -0.94 2.59
C LEU A 22 -0.49 -1.23 1.16
N LYS A 23 -1.53 -0.56 0.66
CA LYS A 23 -1.98 -0.70 -0.73
C LYS A 23 -0.88 -0.27 -1.71
N PHE A 24 -0.23 0.87 -1.45
CA PHE A 24 0.89 1.34 -2.26
C PHE A 24 2.06 0.36 -2.26
N ALA A 25 2.43 -0.16 -1.08
CA ALA A 25 3.50 -1.15 -0.95
C ALA A 25 3.18 -2.46 -1.70
N ASN A 26 1.93 -2.94 -1.61
CA ASN A 26 1.48 -4.13 -2.32
C ASN A 26 1.54 -3.94 -3.84
N ALA A 27 1.09 -2.80 -4.35
CA ALA A 27 1.17 -2.48 -5.77
C ALA A 27 2.64 -2.36 -6.25
N CYS A 28 3.50 -1.73 -5.46
CA CYS A 28 4.93 -1.63 -5.74
C CYS A 28 5.59 -3.03 -5.81
N GLY A 29 5.31 -3.88 -4.82
CA GLY A 29 5.81 -5.26 -4.78
C GLY A 29 5.31 -6.09 -5.96
N ALA A 30 4.01 -5.98 -6.29
CA ALA A 30 3.41 -6.69 -7.42
C ALA A 30 4.05 -6.30 -8.77
N LEU A 31 4.36 -5.02 -8.98
CA LEU A 31 5.06 -4.57 -10.19
C LEU A 31 6.52 -5.01 -10.21
N THR A 32 7.21 -4.94 -9.07
CA THR A 32 8.63 -5.30 -8.96
C THR A 32 8.88 -6.77 -9.35
N VAL A 33 7.95 -7.68 -9.03
CA VAL A 33 8.10 -9.11 -9.36
C VAL A 33 7.82 -9.46 -10.83
N MET A 34 7.33 -8.52 -11.63
CA MET A 34 7.09 -8.74 -13.07
C MET A 34 8.38 -8.70 -13.89
N GLU A 35 9.45 -8.12 -13.34
CA GLU A 35 10.73 -7.93 -14.03
C GLU A 35 11.90 -8.49 -13.20
N ARG A 36 13.07 -8.67 -13.81
CA ARG A 36 14.24 -9.22 -13.12
C ARG A 36 15.05 -8.18 -12.37
N GLY A 37 15.43 -8.54 -11.15
CA GLY A 37 16.37 -7.80 -10.30
C GLY A 37 15.69 -6.79 -9.37
N ALA A 38 16.11 -6.70 -8.12
CA ALA A 38 15.39 -5.91 -7.09
C ALA A 38 15.35 -4.40 -7.38
N ILE A 39 16.51 -3.75 -7.42
CA ILE A 39 16.60 -2.30 -7.69
C ILE A 39 16.22 -1.98 -9.14
N PRO A 40 16.68 -2.74 -10.17
CA PRO A 40 16.30 -2.46 -11.56
C PRO A 40 14.81 -2.61 -11.86
N ALA A 41 14.12 -3.56 -11.20
CA ALA A 41 12.67 -3.75 -11.37
C ALA A 41 11.82 -2.83 -10.47
N LEU A 42 12.44 -2.01 -9.63
CA LEU A 42 11.71 -1.12 -8.74
C LEU A 42 10.93 -0.09 -9.60
N PRO A 43 9.60 -0.04 -9.49
CA PRO A 43 8.79 0.84 -10.34
C PRO A 43 8.93 2.30 -9.93
N SER A 44 8.66 3.21 -10.88
CA SER A 44 8.47 4.62 -10.55
C SER A 44 7.18 4.81 -9.74
N ARG A 45 7.14 5.87 -8.92
CA ARG A 45 5.93 6.23 -8.15
C ARG A 45 4.69 6.37 -9.05
N GLU A 46 4.84 6.96 -10.22
CA GLU A 46 3.76 7.13 -11.20
C GLU A 46 3.24 5.78 -11.71
N ALA A 47 4.12 4.82 -12.00
CA ALA A 47 3.73 3.48 -12.43
C ALA A 47 2.90 2.77 -11.35
N VAL A 48 3.30 2.89 -10.08
CA VAL A 48 2.54 2.33 -8.94
C VAL A 48 1.15 2.97 -8.84
N LEU A 49 1.05 4.30 -8.91
CA LEU A 49 -0.23 5.01 -8.84
C LEU A 49 -1.15 4.64 -10.02
N ASN A 50 -0.60 4.55 -11.23
CA ASN A 50 -1.35 4.14 -12.42
C ASN A 50 -1.87 2.69 -12.29
N ALA A 51 -1.10 1.79 -11.69
CA ALA A 51 -1.54 0.42 -11.43
C ALA A 51 -2.68 0.36 -10.41
N MET A 52 -2.66 1.21 -9.37
CA MET A 52 -3.72 1.28 -8.37
C MET A 52 -5.05 1.79 -8.96
N LEU A 53 -5.01 2.74 -9.91
CA LEU A 53 -6.22 3.28 -10.55
C LEU A 53 -6.93 2.27 -11.47
N LYS A 54 -6.17 1.38 -12.12
CA LYS A 54 -6.72 0.36 -13.04
C LYS A 54 -7.55 -0.72 -12.35
N LEU A 55 -7.45 -0.86 -11.03
CA LEU A 55 -8.16 -1.89 -10.25
C LEU A 55 -9.56 -1.46 -9.80
N VAL A 56 -9.94 -0.19 -9.99
CA VAL A 56 -11.21 0.40 -9.50
C VAL A 56 -12.25 0.57 -10.62
N THR A 57 -11.88 0.33 -11.89
CA THR A 57 -12.77 0.25 -13.06
C THR A 57 -13.07 -1.19 -13.43
#